data_AF-A0A7J4IZ93-F1
#
_entry.id   AF-A0A7J4IZ93-F1
#
_cell.length_a   1.000
_cell.length_b   1.000
_cell.length_c   1.000
_cell.angle_alpha   90.00
_cell.angle_beta   90.00
_cell.angle_gamma   90.00
#
_symmetry.space_group_name_H-M   'P 1'
#
loop_
_entity.id
_entity.type
_entity.pdbx_description
1 polymer ?
#
loop_
_entity_poly.entity_id
_entity_poly.type
_entity_poly.pdbx_seq_one_letter_code
_entity_poly.pdbx_strand_id
1 'polypeptide(L)'
;MATFKAISSVDLTALINELQPLVRGKLSNIYHLEDKEFLFQIHTKNGKQYLKVVAGKWLCLTTAKETPLKPSSFCAQLRKYLDNATINDIQQYNAERVVVISLEKKEKFSLIIELFSKGNLILTDNHNNIITLVERQIWKDRTLKPGEQYIFPASGTNWKTITEKEIAQLLSKSDKKNLATALATELGLGGTYAEELCQRSSVDKNILPSEVTSAQYKKIFAALNSIKTDLLTPKGYVYTDQVIPFALQNSTPLKTTATFSEALDGIIITTKASPYQKKIITFQKTIEDQEESCTKQENAIKLNTQKGELIYQQYTPLQKLLSIVKELRKSKDWSTVAVELKKEKKIKVINLKEKKIIIDL
;
A
#
# COMPACT_ATOMS: atom_id res chain seq x y z
N MET A 1 -14.28 0.13 0.91
CA MET A 1 -13.76 -0.74 1.98
C MET A 1 -12.30 -0.40 2.18
N ALA A 2 -11.91 0.02 3.38
CA ALA A 2 -10.53 0.37 3.71
C ALA A 2 -9.62 -0.86 3.50
N THR A 3 -8.60 -0.71 2.67
CA THR A 3 -7.57 -1.73 2.50
C THR A 3 -6.68 -1.68 3.74
N PHE A 4 -6.54 -2.79 4.46
CA PHE A 4 -5.69 -2.83 5.65
C PHE A 4 -4.28 -2.32 5.32
N LYS A 5 -3.88 -1.23 5.99
CA LYS A 5 -2.58 -0.58 5.84
C LYS A 5 -1.50 -1.51 6.40
N ALA A 6 -0.34 -1.57 5.76
CA ALA A 6 0.79 -2.34 6.29
C ALA A 6 1.15 -1.88 7.71
N ILE A 7 1.55 -2.81 8.58
CA ILE A 7 1.89 -2.47 9.97
C ILE A 7 3.14 -1.57 10.02
N SER A 8 3.22 -0.71 11.02
CA SER A 8 4.39 0.12 11.34
C SER A 8 5.42 -0.62 12.19
N SER A 9 6.57 0.02 12.46
CA SER A 9 7.53 -0.50 13.45
C SER A 9 6.94 -0.56 14.86
N VAL A 10 6.03 0.35 15.21
CA VAL A 10 5.45 0.43 16.55
C VAL A 10 4.47 -0.72 16.76
N ASP A 11 3.62 -0.96 15.76
CA ASP A 11 2.72 -2.12 15.69
C ASP A 11 3.51 -3.42 15.82
N LEU A 12 4.64 -3.53 15.11
CA LEU A 12 5.48 -4.71 15.17
C LEU A 12 6.05 -4.95 16.57
N THR A 13 6.49 -3.91 17.29
CA THR A 13 6.94 -4.07 18.68
C THR A 13 5.84 -4.68 19.56
N ALA A 14 4.60 -4.18 19.45
CA ALA A 14 3.47 -4.76 20.17
C ALA A 14 3.27 -6.25 19.80
N LEU A 15 3.29 -6.58 18.52
CA LEU A 15 3.15 -7.97 18.08
C LEU A 15 4.27 -8.84 18.63
N ILE A 16 5.54 -8.41 18.61
CA ILE A 16 6.65 -9.17 19.19
C ILE A 16 6.42 -9.48 20.67
N ASN A 17 5.85 -8.55 21.44
CA ASN A 17 5.50 -8.80 22.85
C ASN A 17 4.41 -9.86 22.98
N GLU A 18 3.41 -9.89 22.08
CA GLU A 18 2.40 -10.96 22.04
C GLU A 18 2.95 -12.31 21.59
N LEU A 19 4.06 -12.33 20.84
CA LEU A 19 4.70 -13.56 20.38
C LEU A 19 5.62 -14.20 21.43
N GLN A 20 5.97 -13.50 22.51
CA GLN A 20 6.86 -14.04 23.56
C GLN A 20 6.42 -15.39 24.15
N PRO A 21 5.11 -15.70 24.33
CA PRO A 21 4.66 -17.03 24.74
C PRO A 21 5.03 -18.17 23.79
N LEU A 22 5.41 -17.88 22.54
CA LEU A 22 5.89 -18.87 21.56
C LEU A 22 7.35 -19.27 21.79
N VAL A 23 8.12 -18.47 22.53
CA VAL A 23 9.52 -18.78 22.86
C VAL A 23 9.56 -20.05 23.72
N ARG A 24 10.54 -20.92 23.46
CA ARG A 24 10.65 -22.32 23.90
C ARG A 24 9.60 -23.26 23.31
N GLY A 25 8.71 -22.77 22.45
CA GLY A 25 7.80 -23.60 21.67
C GLY A 25 8.52 -24.37 20.57
N LYS A 26 7.93 -25.49 20.15
CA LYS A 26 8.44 -26.30 19.02
C LYS A 26 7.66 -26.00 17.76
N LEU A 27 8.36 -25.67 16.68
CA LEU A 27 7.75 -25.53 15.38
C LEU A 27 7.36 -26.91 14.83
N SER A 28 6.06 -27.19 14.82
CA SER A 28 5.51 -28.53 14.52
C SER A 28 5.04 -28.67 13.07
N ASN A 29 4.66 -27.56 12.44
CA ASN A 29 4.31 -27.56 11.03
C ASN A 29 4.43 -26.15 10.44
N ILE A 30 4.61 -26.08 9.14
CA ILE A 30 4.66 -24.83 8.37
C ILE A 30 3.74 -25.04 7.18
N TYR A 31 2.83 -24.10 6.92
CA TYR A 31 1.98 -24.13 5.73
C TYR A 31 2.28 -22.88 4.89
N HIS A 32 2.32 -23.06 3.58
CA HIS A 32 2.42 -21.96 2.62
C HIS A 32 1.08 -21.91 1.87
N LEU A 33 0.28 -20.89 2.14
CA LEU A 33 -1.10 -20.77 1.66
C LEU A 33 -1.13 -20.31 0.20
N GLU A 34 -0.94 -19.02 -0.03
CA GLU A 34 -0.82 -18.40 -1.35
C GLU A 34 0.22 -17.26 -1.31
N ASP A 35 0.89 -16.99 -2.44
CA ASP A 35 1.91 -15.94 -2.60
C ASP A 35 3.02 -15.90 -1.54
N LYS A 36 2.84 -15.09 -0.49
CA LYS A 36 3.77 -14.89 0.63
C LYS A 36 3.07 -15.01 1.98
N GLU A 37 1.98 -15.78 2.01
CA GLU A 37 1.18 -16.06 3.19
C GLU A 37 1.58 -17.42 3.78
N PHE A 38 2.04 -17.40 5.02
CA PHE A 38 2.53 -18.56 5.75
C PHE A 38 1.77 -18.72 7.06
N LEU A 39 1.56 -19.97 7.46
CA LEU A 39 1.01 -20.33 8.76
C LEU A 39 1.99 -21.25 9.47
N PHE A 40 2.56 -20.77 10.58
CA PHE A 40 3.47 -21.53 11.43
C PHE A 40 2.69 -22.13 12.58
N GLN A 41 2.72 -23.44 12.69
CA GLN A 41 2.07 -24.19 13.76
C GLN A 41 3.08 -24.49 14.85
N ILE A 42 2.90 -23.89 16.02
CA ILE A 42 3.86 -23.94 17.11
C ILE A 42 3.21 -24.62 18.31
N HIS A 43 3.88 -25.62 18.86
CA HIS A 43 3.46 -26.30 20.08
C HIS A 43 4.15 -25.63 21.27
N THR A 44 3.37 -25.06 22.18
CA THR A 44 3.84 -24.37 23.38
C THR A 44 3.35 -25.09 24.62
N LYS A 45 3.82 -24.66 25.81
CA LYS A 45 3.26 -25.12 27.09
C LYS A 45 1.76 -24.81 27.25
N ASN A 46 1.27 -23.78 26.56
CA ASN A 46 -0.14 -23.37 26.57
C ASN A 46 -0.94 -24.05 25.44
N GLY A 47 -0.41 -25.14 24.90
CA GLY A 47 -1.00 -25.86 23.77
C GLY A 47 -0.58 -25.29 22.41
N LYS A 48 -1.42 -25.58 21.42
CA LYS A 48 -1.14 -25.33 20.01
C LYS A 48 -1.47 -23.87 19.65
N GLN A 49 -0.51 -23.19 19.05
CA GLN A 49 -0.63 -21.80 18.60
C GLN A 49 -0.36 -21.72 17.09
N TYR A 50 -0.96 -20.74 16.42
CA TYR A 50 -0.73 -20.49 15.00
C TYR A 50 -0.27 -19.06 14.80
N LEU A 51 0.91 -18.90 14.21
CA LEU A 51 1.46 -17.62 13.79
C LEU A 51 1.23 -17.47 12.29
N LYS A 52 0.38 -16.51 11.91
CA LYS A 52 0.10 -16.17 10.52
C LYS A 52 1.02 -15.04 10.08
N VAL A 53 1.64 -15.19 8.92
CA VAL A 53 2.61 -14.24 8.37
C VAL A 53 2.24 -13.96 6.92
N VAL A 54 2.05 -12.68 6.59
CA VAL A 54 1.98 -12.22 5.19
C VAL A 54 3.17 -11.32 4.96
N ALA A 55 4.21 -11.87 4.33
CA ALA A 55 5.46 -11.12 4.13
C ALA A 55 5.17 -9.83 3.34
N GLY A 56 5.84 -8.74 3.75
CA GLY A 56 5.65 -7.41 3.19
C GLY A 56 4.46 -6.64 3.76
N LYS A 57 3.63 -7.27 4.62
CA LYS A 57 2.40 -6.64 5.13
C LYS A 57 2.27 -6.70 6.64
N TRP A 58 2.14 -7.89 7.22
CA TRP A 58 1.80 -8.07 8.65
C TRP A 58 2.04 -9.52 9.11
N LEU A 59 2.00 -9.70 10.42
CA LEU A 59 1.90 -11.00 11.09
C LEU A 59 1.00 -10.87 12.32
N CYS A 60 0.40 -11.97 12.76
CA CYS A 60 -0.37 -12.03 14.00
C CYS A 60 -0.56 -13.46 14.46
N LEU A 61 -0.92 -13.65 15.74
CA LEU A 61 -1.53 -14.90 16.17
C LEU A 61 -2.93 -15.02 15.59
N THR A 62 -3.32 -16.23 15.21
CA THR A 62 -4.66 -16.52 14.66
C THR A 62 -5.22 -17.80 15.24
N THR A 63 -6.55 -17.90 15.28
CA THR A 63 -7.27 -19.16 15.55
C THR A 63 -7.66 -19.89 14.27
N ALA A 64 -7.57 -19.22 13.11
CA ALA A 64 -7.93 -19.77 11.82
C ALA A 64 -6.85 -20.75 11.33
N LYS A 65 -7.24 -22.02 11.15
CA LYS A 65 -6.41 -23.04 10.55
C LYS A 65 -6.73 -23.18 9.07
N GLU A 66 -6.23 -22.25 8.27
CA GLU A 66 -6.22 -22.42 6.82
C GLU A 66 -5.06 -23.36 6.45
N THR A 67 -5.34 -24.40 5.67
CA THR A 67 -4.30 -25.32 5.17
C THR A 67 -4.41 -25.46 3.67
N PRO A 68 -3.29 -25.33 2.93
CA PRO A 68 -3.31 -25.53 1.49
C PRO A 68 -3.52 -27.02 1.18
N LEU A 69 -4.09 -27.32 0.01
CA LEU A 69 -4.29 -28.70 -0.46
C LEU A 69 -2.97 -29.42 -0.73
N LYS A 70 -1.91 -28.70 -1.12
CA LYS A 70 -0.56 -29.26 -1.39
C LYS A 70 0.54 -28.36 -0.82
N PRO A 71 1.57 -28.92 -0.17
CA PRO A 71 2.71 -28.15 0.30
C PRO A 71 3.55 -27.66 -0.88
N SER A 72 3.95 -26.39 -0.86
CA SER A 72 4.89 -25.85 -1.85
C SER A 72 6.32 -26.40 -1.66
N SER A 73 7.14 -26.31 -2.71
CA SER A 73 8.57 -26.71 -2.66
C SER A 73 9.35 -25.93 -1.60
N PHE A 74 9.09 -24.63 -1.48
CA PHE A 74 9.69 -23.78 -0.44
C PHE A 74 9.26 -24.23 0.97
N CYS A 75 7.99 -24.55 1.17
CA CYS A 75 7.50 -25.08 2.45
C CYS A 75 8.17 -26.42 2.80
N ALA A 76 8.38 -27.31 1.82
CA ALA A 76 9.08 -28.57 2.03
C ALA A 76 10.54 -28.35 2.44
N GLN A 77 11.22 -27.36 1.84
CA GLN A 77 12.57 -26.96 2.26
C GLN A 77 12.59 -26.44 3.69
N LEU A 78 11.70 -25.49 4.06
CA LEU A 78 11.65 -25.00 5.44
C LEU A 78 11.43 -26.12 6.45
N ARG A 79 10.51 -27.06 6.17
CA ARG A 79 10.26 -28.22 7.05
C ARG A 79 11.50 -29.12 7.19
N LYS A 80 12.30 -29.32 6.13
CA LYS A 80 13.55 -30.09 6.22
C LYS A 80 14.48 -29.56 7.32
N TYR A 81 14.58 -28.25 7.47
CA TYR A 81 15.48 -27.61 8.46
C TYR A 81 14.78 -27.37 9.80
N LEU A 82 13.55 -26.86 9.78
CA LEU A 82 12.89 -26.29 10.95
C LEU A 82 11.83 -27.19 11.59
N ASP A 83 11.47 -28.32 10.98
CA ASP A 83 10.49 -29.22 11.59
C ASP A 83 11.01 -29.75 12.93
N ASN A 84 10.19 -29.61 13.97
CA ASN A 84 10.50 -29.86 15.38
C ASN A 84 11.65 -29.01 15.95
N ALA A 85 12.04 -27.90 15.30
CA ALA A 85 12.98 -26.95 15.87
C ALA A 85 12.36 -26.18 17.04
N THR A 86 13.14 -25.91 18.07
CA THR A 86 12.76 -25.10 19.23
C THR A 86 12.97 -23.64 18.90
N ILE A 87 12.01 -22.78 19.20
CA ILE A 87 12.15 -21.32 19.11
C ILE A 87 12.93 -20.84 20.33
N ASN A 88 14.13 -20.32 20.12
CA ASN A 88 14.97 -19.79 21.19
C ASN A 88 14.68 -18.33 21.50
N ASP A 89 14.36 -17.55 20.47
CA ASP A 89 14.12 -16.12 20.59
C ASP A 89 13.25 -15.60 19.43
N ILE A 90 12.44 -14.57 19.72
CA ILE A 90 11.65 -13.85 18.72
C ILE A 90 11.85 -12.36 19.00
N GLN A 91 12.49 -11.66 18.06
CA GLN A 91 12.80 -10.25 18.21
C GLN A 91 12.55 -9.47 16.92
N GLN A 92 12.28 -8.18 17.10
CA GLN A 92 12.33 -7.21 16.02
C GLN A 92 13.76 -6.73 15.85
N TYR A 93 14.24 -6.66 14.62
CA TYR A 93 15.53 -6.05 14.32
C TYR A 93 15.45 -4.53 14.43
N ASN A 94 16.12 -3.96 15.43
CA ASN A 94 16.10 -2.51 15.72
C ASN A 94 14.66 -1.96 15.78
N ALA A 95 14.41 -0.85 15.09
CA ALA A 95 13.11 -0.24 14.85
C ALA A 95 12.62 -0.50 13.41
N GLU A 96 13.12 -1.56 12.77
CA GLU A 96 12.74 -1.90 11.40
C GLU A 96 11.55 -2.87 11.39
N ARG A 97 10.87 -2.96 10.25
CA ARG A 97 9.78 -3.92 10.03
C ARG A 97 10.32 -5.30 9.64
N VAL A 98 11.24 -5.81 10.45
CA VAL A 98 11.92 -7.09 10.28
C VAL A 98 11.83 -7.89 11.58
N VAL A 99 11.36 -9.13 11.47
CA VAL A 99 11.36 -10.09 12.58
C VAL A 99 12.44 -11.11 12.37
N VAL A 100 13.16 -11.44 13.44
CA VAL A 100 14.14 -12.51 13.49
C VAL A 100 13.65 -13.53 14.52
N ILE A 101 13.33 -14.73 14.04
CA ILE A 101 13.03 -15.88 14.88
C ILE A 101 14.27 -16.75 14.91
N SER A 102 14.89 -16.90 16.08
CA SER A 102 16.02 -17.80 16.28
C SER A 102 15.48 -19.19 16.61
N LEU A 103 15.87 -20.20 15.83
CA LEU A 103 15.45 -21.58 16.01
C LEU A 103 16.66 -22.50 16.21
N GLU A 104 16.46 -23.58 16.94
CA GLU A 104 17.49 -24.59 17.18
C GLU A 104 16.94 -26.00 17.07
N LYS A 105 17.69 -26.86 16.35
CA LYS A 105 17.43 -28.30 16.24
C LYS A 105 18.71 -29.07 16.50
N LYS A 106 19.38 -29.54 15.45
CA LYS A 106 20.77 -30.03 15.50
C LYS A 106 21.76 -28.87 15.32
N GLU A 107 21.32 -27.85 14.61
CA GLU A 107 22.04 -26.63 14.29
C GLU A 107 21.15 -25.43 14.65
N LYS A 108 21.74 -24.24 14.66
CA LYS A 108 21.04 -22.97 14.88
C LYS A 108 20.68 -22.35 13.54
N PHE A 109 19.47 -21.83 13.46
CA PHE A 109 18.91 -21.19 12.27
C PHE A 109 18.27 -19.87 12.65
N SER A 110 18.25 -18.93 11.71
CA SER A 110 17.45 -17.71 11.84
C SER A 110 16.44 -17.63 10.70
N LEU A 111 15.16 -17.55 11.06
CA LEU A 111 14.06 -17.29 10.15
C LEU A 111 13.75 -15.79 10.20
N ILE A 112 14.04 -15.10 9.10
CA ILE A 112 13.93 -13.65 8.98
C ILE A 112 12.71 -13.31 8.14
N ILE A 113 11.85 -12.46 8.68
CA ILE A 113 10.58 -12.05 8.08
C ILE A 113 10.63 -10.55 7.77
N GLU A 114 10.60 -10.20 6.50
CA GLU A 114 10.54 -8.80 6.05
C GLU A 114 9.09 -8.38 5.80
N LEU A 115 8.62 -7.38 6.55
CA LEU A 115 7.24 -6.86 6.50
C LEU A 115 7.16 -5.50 5.81
N PHE A 116 8.11 -5.22 4.91
CA PHE A 116 8.17 -3.99 4.12
C PHE A 116 8.37 -4.29 2.63
N SER A 117 8.12 -3.30 1.77
CA SER A 117 8.28 -3.43 0.31
C SER A 117 7.53 -4.66 -0.23
N LYS A 118 8.16 -5.46 -1.09
CA LYS A 118 7.62 -6.73 -1.60
C LYS A 118 7.55 -7.82 -0.52
N GLY A 119 8.23 -7.66 0.61
CA GLY A 119 8.35 -8.66 1.66
C GLY A 119 9.17 -9.87 1.26
N ASN A 120 9.65 -10.61 2.26
CA ASN A 120 10.35 -11.86 2.05
C ASN A 120 10.34 -12.70 3.33
N LEU A 121 10.52 -14.00 3.18
CA LEU A 121 10.76 -14.92 4.28
C LEU A 121 12.06 -15.66 3.94
N ILE A 122 13.08 -15.48 4.77
CA ILE A 122 14.43 -15.94 4.53
C ILE A 122 14.83 -16.88 5.66
N LEU A 123 15.34 -18.06 5.32
CA LEU A 123 15.99 -18.96 6.27
C LEU A 123 17.51 -18.85 6.11
N THR A 124 18.19 -18.65 7.22
CA THR A 124 19.66 -18.55 7.28
C THR A 124 20.25 -19.56 8.26
N ASP A 125 21.52 -19.92 8.05
CA ASP A 125 22.31 -20.68 9.00
C ASP A 125 22.82 -19.80 10.17
N ASN A 126 23.63 -20.37 11.05
CA ASN A 126 24.26 -19.69 12.18
C ASN A 126 25.29 -18.60 11.80
N HIS A 127 25.71 -18.53 10.54
CA HIS A 127 26.64 -17.54 9.99
C HIS A 127 25.92 -16.47 9.14
N ASN A 128 24.59 -16.46 9.17
CA ASN A 128 23.71 -15.65 8.34
C ASN A 128 23.79 -15.96 6.83
N ASN A 129 24.32 -17.12 6.40
CA ASN A 129 24.25 -17.50 5.00
C ASN A 129 22.83 -17.97 4.68
N ILE A 130 22.30 -17.49 3.56
CA ILE A 130 20.93 -17.78 3.14
C ILE A 130 20.85 -19.22 2.64
N ILE A 131 20.09 -20.04 3.37
CA ILE A 131 19.78 -21.43 3.00
C ILE A 131 18.71 -21.42 1.92
N THR A 132 17.61 -20.72 2.17
CA THR A 132 16.49 -20.60 1.23
C THR A 132 15.67 -19.35 1.51
N LEU A 133 14.93 -18.88 0.52
CA LEU A 133 14.06 -17.70 0.63
C LEU A 133 12.91 -17.78 -0.38
N VAL A 134 11.86 -16.99 -0.16
CA VAL A 134 10.65 -17.02 -1.01
C VAL A 134 10.92 -16.45 -2.40
N GLU A 135 11.53 -15.27 -2.47
CA GLU A 135 11.73 -14.56 -3.74
C GLU A 135 13.12 -13.90 -3.78
N ARG A 136 13.92 -14.22 -4.81
CA ARG A 136 15.20 -13.57 -5.04
C ARG A 136 15.00 -12.08 -5.29
N GLN A 137 15.75 -11.25 -4.58
CA GLN A 137 15.65 -9.80 -4.68
C GLN A 137 17.04 -9.21 -4.77
N ILE A 138 17.26 -8.33 -5.76
CA ILE A 138 18.54 -7.70 -6.04
C ILE A 138 18.30 -6.19 -6.05
N TRP A 139 19.01 -5.50 -5.18
CA TRP A 139 19.10 -4.06 -5.12
C TRP A 139 20.56 -3.64 -5.35
N LYS A 140 20.78 -2.33 -5.49
CA LYS A 140 22.12 -1.77 -5.67
C LYS A 140 23.07 -2.18 -4.53
N ASP A 141 22.58 -2.10 -3.29
CA ASP A 141 23.43 -2.27 -2.10
C ASP A 141 23.19 -3.61 -1.37
N ARG A 142 22.33 -4.48 -1.92
CA ARG A 142 21.88 -5.70 -1.24
C ARG A 142 21.42 -6.76 -2.23
N THR A 143 21.86 -8.01 -2.03
CA THR A 143 21.40 -9.16 -2.82
C THR A 143 20.87 -10.26 -1.89
N LEU A 144 19.67 -10.76 -2.18
CA LEU A 144 19.05 -11.90 -1.50
C LEU A 144 18.93 -13.07 -2.48
N LYS A 145 19.86 -14.02 -2.37
CA LYS A 145 19.83 -15.30 -3.10
C LYS A 145 20.44 -16.41 -2.22
N PRO A 146 20.09 -17.69 -2.43
CA PRO A 146 20.67 -18.78 -1.66
C PRO A 146 22.20 -18.83 -1.82
N GLY A 147 22.90 -19.12 -0.73
CA GLY A 147 24.37 -19.19 -0.65
C GLY A 147 25.06 -17.86 -0.34
N GLU A 148 24.37 -16.71 -0.42
CA GLU A 148 24.94 -15.42 0.00
C GLU A 148 24.70 -15.16 1.47
N GLN A 149 25.54 -14.31 2.07
CA GLN A 149 25.29 -13.81 3.40
C GLN A 149 24.12 -12.80 3.41
N TYR A 150 23.17 -13.00 4.33
CA TYR A 150 22.07 -12.08 4.54
C TYR A 150 22.56 -10.79 5.17
N ILE A 151 22.22 -9.68 4.52
CA ILE A 151 22.47 -8.32 5.03
C ILE A 151 21.11 -7.73 5.43
N PHE A 152 21.01 -7.19 6.64
CA PHE A 152 19.82 -6.47 7.09
C PHE A 152 19.64 -5.18 6.29
N PRO A 153 18.39 -4.66 6.13
CA PRO A 153 18.19 -3.35 5.53
C PRO A 153 18.93 -2.27 6.33
N ALA A 154 19.33 -1.19 5.64
CA ALA A 154 19.91 -0.03 6.30
C ALA A 154 18.97 0.45 7.41
N SER A 155 19.48 0.50 8.64
CA SER A 155 18.68 0.90 9.80
C SER A 155 18.65 2.41 9.92
N GLY A 156 17.44 2.96 10.09
CA GLY A 156 17.28 4.35 10.50
C GLY A 156 17.50 4.54 12.00
N THR A 157 16.95 5.63 12.54
CA THR A 157 16.94 5.89 13.97
C THR A 157 16.18 4.80 14.73
N ASN A 158 16.80 4.23 15.76
CA ASN A 158 16.14 3.25 16.62
C ASN A 158 15.40 3.94 17.78
N TRP A 159 14.11 4.25 17.58
CA TRP A 159 13.27 4.87 18.61
C TRP A 159 13.15 4.04 19.90
N LYS A 160 13.44 2.73 19.86
CA LYS A 160 13.38 1.85 21.04
C LYS A 160 14.50 2.17 22.03
N THR A 161 15.69 2.54 21.55
CA THR A 161 16.88 2.83 22.35
C THR A 161 17.28 4.30 22.36
N ILE A 162 16.59 5.15 21.61
CA ILE A 162 16.90 6.57 21.51
C ILE A 162 16.84 7.29 22.86
N THR A 163 17.72 8.27 23.04
CA THR A 163 17.79 9.15 24.21
C THR A 163 17.17 10.53 23.95
N GLU A 164 16.84 11.27 25.01
CA GLU A 164 16.37 12.66 24.92
C GLU A 164 17.33 13.54 24.11
N LYS A 165 18.65 13.38 24.31
CA LYS A 165 19.68 14.16 23.62
C LYS A 165 19.69 13.88 22.11
N GLU A 166 19.53 12.62 21.72
CA GLU A 166 19.45 12.24 20.31
C GLU A 166 18.17 12.75 19.65
N ILE A 167 17.03 12.73 20.37
CA ILE A 167 15.79 13.38 19.90
C ILE A 167 16.03 14.86 19.62
N ALA A 168 16.67 15.58 20.54
CA ALA A 168 16.98 17.00 20.37
C ALA A 168 17.91 17.26 19.17
N GLN A 169 18.94 16.43 18.99
CA GLN A 169 19.87 16.53 17.86
C GLN A 169 19.20 16.24 16.52
N LEU A 170 18.29 15.26 16.45
CA LEU A 170 17.55 14.94 15.25
C LEU A 170 16.58 16.06 14.86
N LEU A 171 15.77 16.52 15.82
CA LEU A 171 14.75 17.55 15.55
C LEU A 171 15.37 18.91 15.24
N SER A 172 16.45 19.29 15.90
CA SER A 172 17.16 20.55 15.58
C SER A 172 17.79 20.59 14.18
N LYS A 173 18.07 19.43 13.59
CA LYS A 173 18.61 19.30 12.22
C LYS A 173 17.53 19.01 11.18
N SER A 174 16.31 18.75 11.60
CA SER A 174 15.23 18.35 10.70
C SER A 174 14.67 19.54 9.93
N ASP A 175 14.51 19.38 8.63
CA ASP A 175 13.99 20.40 7.69
C ASP A 175 12.48 20.27 7.44
N LYS A 176 11.79 19.41 8.20
CA LYS A 176 10.37 19.12 7.97
C LYS A 176 9.49 20.30 8.36
N LYS A 177 8.36 20.41 7.66
CA LYS A 177 7.41 21.52 7.77
C LYS A 177 6.70 21.62 9.12
N ASN A 178 6.66 20.54 9.90
CA ASN A 178 6.07 20.52 11.23
C ASN A 178 6.61 19.35 12.07
N LEU A 179 6.44 19.45 13.39
CA LEU A 179 6.91 18.50 14.38
C LEU A 179 6.36 17.08 14.17
N ALA A 180 5.05 16.91 13.91
CA ALA A 180 4.49 15.58 13.71
C ALA A 180 5.10 14.87 12.48
N THR A 181 5.36 15.61 11.40
CA THR A 181 6.02 15.06 10.22
C THR A 181 7.47 14.67 10.53
N ALA A 182 8.20 15.50 11.27
CA ALA A 182 9.55 15.18 11.72
C ALA A 182 9.58 13.92 12.60
N LEU A 183 8.72 13.82 13.61
CA LEU A 183 8.63 12.64 14.47
C LEU A 183 8.24 11.39 13.67
N ALA A 184 7.35 11.51 12.68
CA ALA A 184 6.94 10.40 11.84
C ALA A 184 8.10 9.87 10.97
N THR A 185 8.91 10.77 10.39
CA THR A 185 9.98 10.40 9.44
C THR A 185 11.32 10.14 10.10
N GLU A 186 11.77 11.01 11.01
CA GLU A 186 13.10 10.95 11.62
C GLU A 186 13.21 9.84 12.67
N LEU A 187 12.12 9.57 13.40
CA LEU A 187 12.05 8.48 14.38
C LEU A 187 11.41 7.20 13.80
N GLY A 188 10.89 7.25 12.57
CA GLY A 188 10.26 6.09 11.93
C GLY A 188 8.96 5.61 12.60
N LEU A 189 8.28 6.47 13.38
CA LEU A 189 7.06 6.10 14.11
C LEU A 189 5.84 5.99 13.19
N GLY A 190 5.82 6.71 12.07
CA GLY A 190 4.63 6.88 11.24
C GLY A 190 3.65 7.94 11.78
N GLY A 191 2.74 8.40 10.92
CA GLY A 191 1.89 9.57 11.18
C GLY A 191 1.03 9.45 12.44
N THR A 192 0.28 8.35 12.58
CA THR A 192 -0.63 8.14 13.72
C THR A 192 0.12 8.21 15.06
N TYR A 193 1.26 7.51 15.16
CA TYR A 193 2.06 7.47 16.38
C TYR A 193 2.81 8.78 16.65
N ALA A 194 3.20 9.51 15.61
CA ALA A 194 3.78 10.84 15.76
C ALA A 194 2.75 11.85 16.30
N GLU A 195 1.51 11.82 15.81
CA GLU A 195 0.43 12.67 16.33
C GLU A 195 0.10 12.33 17.79
N GLU A 196 0.01 11.03 18.12
CA GLU A 196 -0.19 10.58 19.50
C GLU A 196 0.96 11.02 20.41
N LEU A 197 2.20 11.01 19.93
CA LEU A 197 3.36 11.47 20.69
C LEU A 197 3.30 12.98 20.99
N CYS A 198 2.92 13.81 20.01
CA CYS A 198 2.66 15.24 20.20
C CYS A 198 1.54 15.45 21.23
N GLN A 199 0.46 14.67 21.12
CA GLN A 199 -0.68 14.77 22.01
C GLN A 199 -0.32 14.45 23.47
N ARG A 200 0.33 13.29 23.71
CA ARG A 200 0.77 12.88 25.06
C ARG A 200 1.77 13.83 25.70
N SER A 201 2.63 14.44 24.88
CA SER A 201 3.61 15.41 25.35
C SER A 201 3.04 16.83 25.51
N SER A 202 1.81 17.07 25.05
CA SER A 202 1.17 18.39 24.96
C SER A 202 2.04 19.41 24.24
N VAL A 203 2.69 18.97 23.17
CA VAL A 203 3.48 19.83 22.26
C VAL A 203 2.69 19.97 20.97
N ASP A 204 2.50 21.22 20.50
CA ASP A 204 1.76 21.47 19.27
C ASP A 204 2.43 20.74 18.10
N LYS A 205 1.65 19.94 17.37
CA LYS A 205 2.14 19.16 16.23
C LYS A 205 2.56 20.01 15.04
N ASN A 206 2.11 21.27 14.97
CA ASN A 206 2.30 22.16 13.83
C ASN A 206 3.54 23.06 13.93
N ILE A 207 4.20 23.14 15.09
CA ILE A 207 5.42 23.96 15.23
C ILE A 207 6.56 23.39 14.40
N LEU A 208 7.56 24.21 14.10
CA LEU A 208 8.76 23.73 13.41
C LEU A 208 9.61 22.86 14.35
N PRO A 209 10.28 21.81 13.85
CA PRO A 209 11.19 20.98 14.65
C PRO A 209 12.29 21.79 15.35
N SER A 210 12.77 22.86 14.71
CA SER A 210 13.76 23.78 15.27
C SER A 210 13.25 24.67 16.42
N GLU A 211 11.94 24.79 16.57
CA GLU A 211 11.30 25.60 17.63
C GLU A 211 11.05 24.81 18.92
N VAL A 212 11.34 23.50 18.91
CA VAL A 212 11.17 22.64 20.08
C VAL A 212 12.21 22.99 21.15
N THR A 213 11.70 23.33 22.33
CA THR A 213 12.51 23.73 23.49
C THR A 213 13.05 22.53 24.28
N SER A 214 14.07 22.75 25.10
CA SER A 214 14.62 21.74 26.02
C SER A 214 13.58 21.13 26.96
N ALA A 215 12.59 21.90 27.41
CA ALA A 215 11.50 21.39 28.23
C ALA A 215 10.54 20.50 27.43
N GLN A 216 10.31 20.81 26.15
CA GLN A 216 9.47 20.00 25.26
C GLN A 216 10.15 18.70 24.85
N TYR A 217 11.47 18.68 24.62
CA TYR A 217 12.21 17.43 24.37
C TYR A 217 12.03 16.42 25.51
N LYS A 218 12.09 16.87 26.77
CA LYS A 218 11.82 16.03 27.95
C LYS A 218 10.41 15.43 27.92
N LYS A 219 9.40 16.24 27.59
CA LYS A 219 8.01 15.79 27.51
C LYS A 219 7.80 14.78 26.38
N ILE A 220 8.40 15.03 25.20
CA ILE A 220 8.36 14.11 24.05
C ILE A 220 9.03 12.78 24.43
N PHE A 221 10.20 12.82 25.06
CA PHE A 221 10.90 11.61 25.49
C PHE A 221 10.10 10.81 26.54
N ALA A 222 9.50 11.50 27.52
CA ALA A 222 8.62 10.87 28.51
C ALA A 222 7.38 10.22 27.86
N ALA A 223 6.74 10.92 26.91
CA ALA A 223 5.61 10.40 26.15
C ALA A 223 5.99 9.17 25.31
N LEU A 224 7.18 9.18 24.69
CA LEU A 224 7.69 8.03 23.95
C LEU A 224 7.91 6.81 24.86
N ASN A 225 8.45 7.02 26.07
CA ASN A 225 8.60 5.95 27.06
C ASN A 225 7.25 5.45 27.58
N SER A 226 6.25 6.31 27.73
CA SER A 226 4.89 5.90 28.04
C SER A 226 4.30 5.00 26.94
N ILE A 227 4.50 5.36 25.66
CA ILE A 227 4.10 4.50 24.53
C ILE A 227 4.83 3.15 24.60
N LYS A 228 6.15 3.12 24.87
CA LYS A 228 6.91 1.87 25.03
C LYS A 228 6.31 0.97 26.12
N THR A 229 5.88 1.55 27.24
CA THR A 229 5.21 0.82 28.31
C THR A 229 3.88 0.21 27.86
N ASP A 230 3.06 0.98 27.15
CA ASP A 230 1.77 0.48 26.63
C ASP A 230 1.96 -0.71 25.67
N LEU A 231 3.05 -0.71 24.90
CA LEU A 231 3.38 -1.81 23.97
C LEU A 231 3.76 -3.11 24.67
N LEU A 232 4.08 -3.11 25.97
CA LEU A 232 4.45 -4.33 26.71
C LEU A 232 3.25 -5.26 26.93
N THR A 233 2.05 -4.69 27.04
CA THR A 233 0.79 -5.43 27.23
C THR A 233 -0.25 -4.92 26.24
N PRO A 234 -0.06 -5.15 24.94
CA PRO A 234 -0.91 -4.57 23.90
C PRO A 234 -2.31 -5.19 23.91
N LYS A 235 -3.30 -4.40 23.51
CA LYS A 235 -4.68 -4.83 23.24
C LYS A 235 -5.09 -4.28 21.88
N GLY A 236 -6.12 -4.85 21.25
CA GLY A 236 -6.58 -4.30 19.99
C GLY A 236 -7.56 -3.16 20.18
N TYR A 237 -7.28 -2.01 19.59
CA TYR A 237 -8.17 -0.86 19.51
C TYR A 237 -8.49 -0.59 18.03
N VAL A 238 -9.73 -0.88 17.64
CA VAL A 238 -10.19 -0.78 16.25
C VAL A 238 -10.78 0.60 16.01
N TYR A 239 -10.21 1.33 15.07
CA TYR A 239 -10.71 2.61 14.55
C TYR A 239 -11.24 2.42 13.12
N THR A 240 -11.82 3.46 12.54
CA THR A 240 -12.46 3.40 11.21
C THR A 240 -11.55 2.87 10.11
N ASP A 241 -10.25 3.20 10.16
CA ASP A 241 -9.28 2.92 9.10
C ASP A 241 -8.03 2.15 9.57
N GLN A 242 -7.90 1.86 10.86
CA GLN A 242 -6.70 1.28 11.45
C GLN A 242 -6.96 0.52 12.75
N VAL A 243 -6.00 -0.31 13.14
CA VAL A 243 -5.95 -0.95 14.46
C VAL A 243 -4.68 -0.49 15.15
N ILE A 244 -4.80 -0.14 16.42
CA ILE A 244 -3.70 0.34 17.26
C ILE A 244 -3.59 -0.58 18.49
N PRO A 245 -2.37 -0.86 19.00
CA PRO A 245 -2.13 -1.75 20.13
C PRO A 245 -2.44 -1.14 21.51
N PHE A 246 -2.84 0.13 21.56
CA PHE A 246 -3.22 0.86 22.78
C PHE A 246 -4.23 1.97 22.46
N ALA A 247 -4.87 2.53 23.50
CA ALA A 247 -5.85 3.60 23.33
C ALA A 247 -5.18 4.94 22.96
N LEU A 248 -5.67 5.59 21.90
CA LEU A 248 -5.28 6.96 21.54
C LEU A 248 -5.99 7.97 22.46
N GLN A 249 -5.30 9.05 22.87
CA GLN A 249 -5.87 10.01 23.83
C GLN A 249 -7.10 10.76 23.31
N ASN A 250 -7.11 11.12 22.02
CA ASN A 250 -8.16 11.95 21.42
C ASN A 250 -9.05 11.18 20.43
N SER A 251 -9.09 9.85 20.52
CA SER A 251 -9.92 9.06 19.61
C SER A 251 -10.54 7.88 20.33
N THR A 252 -11.86 7.79 20.25
CA THR A 252 -12.62 6.67 20.80
C THR A 252 -12.59 5.49 19.82
N PRO A 253 -12.16 4.30 20.27
CA PRO A 253 -12.20 3.10 19.44
C PRO A 253 -13.65 2.67 19.17
N LEU A 254 -13.91 2.14 17.98
CA LEU A 254 -15.18 1.51 17.61
C LEU A 254 -15.38 0.17 18.33
N LYS A 255 -14.28 -0.56 18.53
CA LYS A 255 -14.25 -1.86 19.20
C LYS A 255 -12.90 -2.06 19.87
N THR A 256 -12.89 -2.79 20.97
CA THR A 256 -11.67 -3.30 21.60
C THR A 256 -11.64 -4.83 21.61
N THR A 257 -10.44 -5.41 21.63
CA THR A 257 -10.19 -6.85 21.71
C THR A 257 -9.16 -7.15 22.80
N ALA A 258 -9.08 -8.41 23.24
CA ALA A 258 -8.19 -8.78 24.35
C ALA A 258 -6.71 -8.69 23.94
N THR A 259 -6.41 -8.95 22.67
CA THR A 259 -5.06 -8.86 22.09
C THR A 259 -5.09 -8.04 20.81
N PHE A 260 -3.95 -7.43 20.47
CA PHE A 260 -3.75 -6.76 19.19
C PHE A 260 -3.84 -7.76 18.02
N SER A 261 -3.29 -8.96 18.17
CA SER A 261 -3.44 -10.03 17.17
C SER A 261 -4.90 -10.36 16.85
N GLU A 262 -5.79 -10.42 17.86
CA GLU A 262 -7.23 -10.67 17.65
C GLU A 262 -7.90 -9.57 16.81
N ALA A 263 -7.59 -8.29 17.07
CA ALA A 263 -8.13 -7.20 16.28
C ALA A 263 -7.61 -7.21 14.83
N LEU A 264 -6.30 -7.50 14.65
CA LEU A 264 -5.72 -7.64 13.32
C LEU A 264 -6.39 -8.78 12.54
N ASP A 265 -6.44 -9.98 13.13
CA ASP A 265 -6.99 -11.18 12.49
C ASP A 265 -8.47 -10.98 12.11
N GLY A 266 -9.27 -10.35 12.98
CA GLY A 266 -10.67 -10.04 12.69
C GLY A 266 -10.88 -9.09 11.51
N ILE A 267 -10.04 -8.05 11.37
CA ILE A 267 -10.11 -7.15 10.20
C ILE A 267 -9.61 -7.83 8.95
N ILE A 268 -8.57 -8.64 9.04
CA ILE A 268 -8.01 -9.37 7.90
C ILE A 268 -9.03 -10.36 7.34
N ILE A 269 -9.73 -11.10 8.19
CA ILE A 269 -10.76 -12.06 7.77
C ILE A 269 -11.93 -11.34 7.07
N THR A 270 -12.36 -10.20 7.60
CA THR A 270 -13.45 -9.40 6.99
C THR A 270 -13.03 -8.70 5.69
N THR A 271 -11.74 -8.36 5.55
CA THR A 271 -11.18 -7.70 4.37
C THR A 271 -10.55 -8.66 3.36
N LYS A 272 -10.51 -9.98 3.61
CA LYS A 272 -10.11 -11.00 2.63
C LYS A 272 -11.05 -10.92 1.43
N ALA A 273 -10.68 -10.01 0.55
CA ALA A 273 -11.35 -9.74 -0.70
C ALA A 273 -11.39 -11.04 -1.48
N SER A 274 -12.56 -11.37 -2.02
CA SER A 274 -12.72 -12.53 -2.90
C SER A 274 -11.59 -12.51 -3.95
N PRO A 275 -10.97 -13.64 -4.29
CA PRO A 275 -9.92 -13.67 -5.33
C PRO A 275 -10.41 -13.11 -6.68
N TYR A 276 -11.73 -12.99 -6.86
CA TYR A 276 -12.39 -12.38 -8.01
C TYR A 276 -12.56 -10.85 -7.91
N GLN A 277 -12.31 -10.24 -6.76
CA GLN A 277 -12.62 -8.82 -6.52
C GLN A 277 -11.78 -7.87 -7.40
N LYS A 278 -10.52 -8.24 -7.70
CA LYS A 278 -9.71 -7.54 -8.72
C LYS A 278 -10.32 -7.66 -10.12
N LYS A 279 -10.84 -8.84 -10.48
CA LYS A 279 -11.54 -9.05 -11.76
C LYS A 279 -12.83 -8.24 -11.81
N ILE A 280 -13.59 -8.21 -10.72
CA ILE A 280 -14.83 -7.42 -10.60
C ILE A 280 -14.55 -5.93 -10.82
N ILE A 281 -13.54 -5.35 -10.14
CA ILE A 281 -13.16 -3.94 -10.32
C ILE A 281 -12.74 -3.66 -11.77
N THR A 282 -12.00 -4.59 -12.38
CA THR A 282 -11.58 -4.47 -13.79
C THR A 282 -12.79 -4.49 -14.73
N PHE A 283 -13.74 -5.41 -14.50
CA PHE A 283 -14.96 -5.49 -15.31
C PHE A 283 -15.87 -4.28 -15.09
N GLN A 284 -16.01 -3.78 -13.87
CA GLN A 284 -16.79 -2.57 -13.58
C GLN A 284 -16.25 -1.35 -14.33
N LYS A 285 -14.93 -1.15 -14.31
CA LYS A 285 -14.30 -0.08 -15.09
C LYS A 285 -14.52 -0.26 -16.59
N THR A 286 -14.45 -1.50 -17.08
CA THR A 286 -14.72 -1.79 -18.50
C THR A 286 -16.17 -1.48 -18.88
N ILE A 287 -17.13 -1.76 -18.00
CA ILE A 287 -18.55 -1.43 -18.20
C ILE A 287 -18.73 0.09 -18.26
N GLU A 288 -18.14 0.83 -17.32
CA GLU A 288 -18.24 2.29 -17.27
C GLU A 288 -17.66 2.94 -18.55
N ASP A 289 -16.49 2.49 -19.00
CA ASP A 289 -15.87 2.96 -20.24
C ASP A 289 -16.75 2.65 -21.49
N GLN A 290 -17.42 1.50 -21.50
CA GLN A 290 -18.33 1.09 -22.58
C GLN A 290 -19.63 1.88 -22.58
N GLU A 291 -20.22 2.14 -21.41
CA GLU A 291 -21.43 2.96 -21.27
C GLU A 291 -21.17 4.39 -21.75
N GLU A 292 -20.03 4.99 -21.36
CA GLU A 292 -19.65 6.32 -21.83
C GLU A 292 -19.47 6.35 -23.37
N SER A 293 -18.87 5.30 -23.95
CA SER A 293 -18.72 5.16 -25.39
C SER A 293 -20.07 5.03 -26.11
N CYS A 294 -21.01 4.24 -25.57
CA CYS A 294 -22.36 4.11 -26.12
C CYS A 294 -23.09 5.46 -26.12
N THR A 295 -23.05 6.19 -25.01
CA THR A 295 -23.67 7.53 -24.93
C THR A 295 -23.06 8.50 -25.96
N LYS A 296 -21.74 8.47 -26.17
CA LYS A 296 -21.09 9.29 -27.21
C LYS A 296 -21.59 8.92 -28.61
N GLN A 297 -21.74 7.63 -28.90
CA GLN A 297 -22.23 7.15 -30.19
C GLN A 297 -23.70 7.50 -30.42
N GLU A 298 -24.56 7.35 -29.42
CA GLU A 298 -25.98 7.73 -29.50
C GLU A 298 -26.15 9.23 -29.79
N ASN A 299 -25.38 10.07 -29.09
CA ASN A 299 -25.36 11.51 -29.36
C ASN A 299 -24.88 11.83 -30.78
N ALA A 300 -23.86 11.12 -31.28
CA ALA A 300 -23.38 11.27 -32.65
C ALA A 300 -24.42 10.81 -33.69
N ILE A 301 -25.13 9.71 -33.43
CA ILE A 301 -26.24 9.23 -34.25
C ILE A 301 -27.31 10.33 -34.32
N LYS A 302 -27.77 10.81 -33.17
CA LYS A 302 -28.80 11.86 -33.10
C LYS A 302 -28.40 13.11 -33.88
N LEU A 303 -27.17 13.59 -33.68
CA LEU A 303 -26.64 14.76 -34.37
C LEU A 303 -26.53 14.53 -35.88
N ASN A 304 -26.04 13.38 -36.32
CA ASN A 304 -25.88 13.08 -37.74
C ASN A 304 -27.21 12.85 -38.44
N THR A 305 -28.19 12.27 -37.76
CA THR A 305 -29.58 12.18 -38.23
C THR A 305 -30.16 13.58 -38.45
N GLN A 306 -30.03 14.48 -37.46
CA GLN A 306 -30.48 15.87 -37.59
C GLN A 306 -29.80 16.59 -38.75
N LYS A 307 -28.48 16.40 -38.94
CA LYS A 307 -27.75 16.94 -40.09
C LYS A 307 -28.29 16.38 -41.41
N GLY A 308 -28.53 15.07 -41.48
CA GLY A 308 -29.08 14.40 -42.65
C GLY A 308 -30.47 14.93 -43.02
N GLU A 309 -31.35 15.06 -42.03
CA GLU A 309 -32.69 15.64 -42.19
C GLU A 309 -32.63 17.09 -42.69
N LEU A 310 -31.75 17.91 -42.13
CA LEU A 310 -31.57 19.30 -42.55
C LEU A 310 -31.08 19.40 -44.01
N ILE A 311 -30.11 18.57 -44.39
CA ILE A 311 -29.64 18.47 -45.78
C ILE A 311 -30.79 18.05 -46.71
N TYR A 312 -31.61 17.09 -46.30
CA TYR A 312 -32.75 16.62 -47.08
C TYR A 312 -33.81 17.72 -47.25
N GLN A 313 -34.16 18.45 -46.18
CA GLN A 313 -35.09 19.59 -46.22
C GLN A 313 -34.59 20.70 -47.15
N GLN A 314 -33.27 20.94 -47.19
CA GLN A 314 -32.64 21.97 -48.01
C GLN A 314 -32.02 21.42 -49.31
N TYR A 315 -32.47 20.24 -49.77
CA TYR A 315 -31.84 19.52 -50.88
C TYR A 315 -31.79 20.35 -52.18
N THR A 316 -32.92 20.95 -52.58
CA THR A 316 -33.01 21.70 -53.85
C THR A 316 -32.10 22.94 -53.86
N PRO A 317 -32.10 23.82 -52.84
CA PRO A 317 -31.12 24.91 -52.75
C PRO A 317 -29.66 24.43 -52.74
N LEU A 318 -29.34 23.37 -51.98
CA LEU A 318 -27.99 22.83 -51.88
C LEU A 318 -27.50 22.25 -53.22
N GLN A 319 -28.37 21.53 -53.95
CA GLN A 319 -28.08 21.03 -55.30
C GLN A 319 -27.78 22.16 -56.29
N LYS A 320 -28.60 23.22 -56.30
CA LYS A 320 -28.37 24.40 -57.15
C LYS A 320 -27.05 25.07 -56.83
N LEU A 321 -26.72 25.23 -55.55
CA LEU A 321 -25.44 25.80 -55.15
C LEU A 321 -24.28 24.90 -55.58
N LEU A 322 -24.40 23.58 -55.41
CA LEU A 322 -23.38 22.63 -55.83
C LEU A 322 -23.17 22.63 -57.35
N SER A 323 -24.24 22.78 -58.16
CA SER A 323 -24.12 22.88 -59.62
C SER A 323 -23.43 24.19 -60.03
N ILE A 324 -23.79 25.33 -59.42
CA ILE A 324 -23.12 26.61 -59.65
C ILE A 324 -21.62 26.49 -59.33
N VAL A 325 -21.26 25.95 -58.17
CA VAL A 325 -19.85 25.74 -57.79
C VAL A 325 -19.12 24.84 -58.78
N LYS A 326 -19.76 23.75 -59.26
CA LYS A 326 -19.17 22.83 -60.24
C LYS A 326 -18.97 23.48 -61.62
N GLU A 327 -19.88 24.33 -62.08
CA GLU A 327 -19.78 25.05 -63.36
C GLU A 327 -18.72 26.15 -63.31
N LEU A 328 -18.72 26.94 -62.23
CA LEU A 328 -17.71 27.99 -62.02
C LEU A 328 -16.29 27.41 -61.92
N ARG A 329 -16.15 26.22 -61.32
CA ARG A 329 -14.88 25.49 -61.26
C ARG A 329 -14.36 25.04 -62.64
N LYS A 330 -15.23 24.84 -63.63
CA LYS A 330 -14.80 24.44 -65.00
C LYS A 330 -14.24 25.61 -65.80
N SER A 331 -14.59 26.85 -65.45
CA SER A 331 -14.32 28.04 -66.26
C SER A 331 -13.37 29.05 -65.60
N LYS A 332 -13.19 29.04 -64.27
CA LYS A 332 -12.44 30.06 -63.52
C LYS A 332 -11.59 29.50 -62.36
N ASP A 333 -10.56 30.25 -61.95
CA ASP A 333 -9.72 29.96 -60.78
C ASP A 333 -10.49 30.14 -59.46
N TRP A 334 -10.12 29.40 -58.41
CA TRP A 334 -10.79 29.36 -57.10
C TRP A 334 -10.92 30.75 -56.44
N SER A 335 -9.97 31.65 -56.71
CA SER A 335 -10.02 33.04 -56.26
C SER A 335 -11.25 33.79 -56.82
N THR A 336 -11.58 33.58 -58.10
CA THR A 336 -12.73 34.20 -58.77
C THR A 336 -14.05 33.55 -58.39
N VAL A 337 -14.06 32.22 -58.22
CA VAL A 337 -15.23 31.47 -57.72
C VAL A 337 -15.66 31.97 -56.33
N ALA A 338 -14.70 32.26 -55.44
CA ALA A 338 -15.03 32.79 -54.11
C ALA A 338 -15.62 34.21 -54.14
N VAL A 339 -15.26 35.06 -55.12
CA VAL A 339 -15.82 36.41 -55.27
C VAL A 339 -17.29 36.33 -55.71
N GLU A 340 -17.64 35.41 -56.60
CA GLU A 340 -19.02 35.22 -57.04
C GLU A 340 -19.88 34.57 -55.96
N LEU A 341 -19.35 33.58 -55.23
CA LEU A 341 -20.06 32.92 -54.14
C LEU A 341 -20.31 33.84 -52.93
N LYS A 342 -19.44 34.83 -52.67
CA LYS A 342 -19.67 35.85 -51.62
C LYS A 342 -20.94 36.69 -51.84
N LYS A 343 -21.51 36.70 -53.04
CA LYS A 343 -22.76 37.42 -53.35
C LYS A 343 -24.00 36.67 -52.85
N GLU A 344 -23.89 35.38 -52.55
CA GLU A 344 -24.99 34.56 -52.05
C GLU A 344 -25.18 34.75 -50.54
N LYS A 345 -26.39 35.19 -50.14
CA LYS A 345 -26.70 35.53 -48.74
C LYS A 345 -26.56 34.38 -47.74
N LYS A 346 -26.64 33.13 -48.21
CA LYS A 346 -26.55 31.92 -47.36
C LYS A 346 -25.11 31.44 -47.11
N ILE A 347 -24.11 32.04 -47.76
CA ILE A 347 -22.70 31.63 -47.58
C ILE A 347 -22.06 32.48 -46.50
N LYS A 348 -21.65 31.84 -45.40
CA LYS A 348 -21.11 32.50 -44.22
C LYS A 348 -19.60 32.66 -44.27
N VAL A 349 -18.90 31.62 -44.71
CA VAL A 349 -17.42 31.61 -44.79
C VAL A 349 -16.95 30.80 -46.00
N ILE A 350 -15.94 31.29 -46.71
CA ILE A 350 -15.26 30.55 -47.78
C ILE A 350 -13.78 30.42 -47.40
N ASN A 351 -13.32 29.20 -47.17
CA ASN A 351 -11.91 28.90 -46.91
C ASN A 351 -11.25 28.37 -48.18
N LEU A 352 -10.49 29.25 -48.84
CA LEU A 352 -9.78 28.97 -50.08
C LEU A 352 -8.61 27.98 -49.92
N LYS A 353 -7.96 27.95 -48.74
CA LYS A 353 -6.84 27.04 -48.48
C LYS A 353 -7.30 25.59 -48.33
N GLU A 354 -8.41 25.39 -47.64
CA GLU A 354 -8.99 24.06 -47.41
C GLU A 354 -10.05 23.66 -48.46
N LYS A 355 -10.37 24.56 -49.39
CA LYS A 355 -11.43 24.39 -50.41
C LYS A 355 -12.79 24.04 -49.77
N LYS A 356 -13.11 24.69 -48.64
CA LYS A 356 -14.35 24.50 -47.88
C LYS A 356 -15.24 25.73 -47.95
N ILE A 357 -16.55 25.53 -48.07
CA ILE A 357 -17.58 26.57 -48.00
C ILE A 357 -18.47 26.24 -46.80
N ILE A 358 -18.67 27.20 -45.90
CA ILE A 358 -19.58 27.11 -44.77
C ILE A 358 -20.85 27.87 -45.13
N ILE A 359 -21.97 27.17 -45.08
CA ILE A 359 -23.30 27.64 -45.46
C ILE A 359 -24.14 27.71 -44.19
N ASP A 360 -24.95 28.75 -44.06
CA ASP A 360 -25.99 28.83 -43.04
C ASP A 360 -27.25 28.14 -43.57
N LEU A 361 -27.65 27.05 -42.93
CA LEU A 361 -28.75 26.17 -43.37
C LEU A 361 -30.00 26.32 -42.52
#